data_AF-V9IRY4-F1
#
_entry.id   AF-V9IRY4-F1
#
_cell.length_a   1.000
_cell.length_b   1.000
_cell.length_c   1.000
_cell.angle_alpha   90.00
_cell.angle_beta   90.00
_cell.angle_gamma   90.00
#
_symmetry.space_group_name_H-M   'P 1'
#
loop_
_entity.id
_entity.type
_entity.pdbx_description
1 polymer ?
#
loop_
_entity_poly.entity_id
_entity_poly.type
_entity_poly.pdbx_seq_one_letter_code
_entity_poly.pdbx_strand_id
1 'polypeptide(L)'
;MRGRTMMNSRKNASMKKSLALLTLSTALMATGAAHASTGSTPQPTAAVSVPEAAAAPFLIKINGETLVETGYQVPGSSEPMIPLRSTAEKLGYALEWKQETLSVDLQKGNLFTTVKTGEDQYVINRMYTTLGAAPALVDNKLYVPASFVSKVLHTEASVQGQAVVITPEAEVQKNVVTTGVVTAVTYKENHRSLQIQGTGTNGTVLHISEETVLEKKDGAKLGFSDLHIGMTVEVEHPNRMTLSLPPQTSAYRITVLDAEKGTDLLATAGEIQEVRSGDSKDDFSVVLKGTGLTDRSQTEIVLRVGAETPVVNLKGEKVPASTLVKGTKIIGVYGPVMTKSLPPIGTAWKIVVDASAE
;
A
#
# COMPACT_ATOMS: atom_id res chain seq x y z
N MET A 1 9.45 -71.86 33.20
CA MET A 1 10.10 -70.75 33.93
C MET A 1 9.00 -69.77 34.33
N ARG A 2 8.44 -69.83 35.54
CA ARG A 2 8.94 -69.27 36.81
C ARG A 2 9.41 -67.82 36.71
N GLY A 3 8.72 -66.95 37.44
CA GLY A 3 9.28 -65.76 38.09
C GLY A 3 8.49 -64.48 37.78
N ARG A 4 7.64 -63.99 38.69
CA ARG A 4 7.93 -63.24 39.94
C ARG A 4 7.85 -61.72 39.70
N THR A 5 6.94 -61.03 40.41
CA THR A 5 7.28 -59.99 41.43
C THR A 5 7.08 -58.58 40.83
N MET A 6 6.45 -57.57 41.44
CA MET A 6 5.75 -57.36 42.71
C MET A 6 5.05 -55.98 42.62
N MET A 7 3.97 -55.80 43.40
CA MET A 7 3.71 -54.70 44.38
C MET A 7 4.32 -53.31 44.09
N ASN A 8 3.61 -52.18 44.24
CA ASN A 8 2.86 -51.73 45.42
C ASN A 8 2.08 -50.43 45.05
N SER A 9 0.84 -50.22 45.53
CA SER A 9 0.47 -49.44 46.74
C SER A 9 0.77 -47.92 46.60
N ARG A 10 -0.13 -46.94 46.73
CA ARG A 10 -1.11 -46.61 47.80
C ARG A 10 -2.02 -45.46 47.28
N LYS A 11 -3.34 -45.55 47.45
CA LYS A 11 -4.21 -44.81 48.42
C LYS A 11 -4.20 -43.27 48.33
N ASN A 12 -5.38 -42.74 47.97
CA ASN A 12 -6.17 -41.64 48.56
C ASN A 12 -5.46 -40.53 49.37
N ALA A 13 -5.84 -39.27 49.09
CA ALA A 13 -6.58 -38.46 50.07
C ALA A 13 -7.12 -37.17 49.45
N SER A 14 -8.39 -36.89 49.77
CA SER A 14 -9.06 -35.61 49.56
C SER A 14 -8.55 -34.51 50.50
N MET A 15 -8.95 -33.28 50.16
CA MET A 15 -9.59 -32.27 51.03
C MET A 15 -8.85 -30.93 51.29
N LYS A 16 -9.67 -29.89 51.04
CA LYS A 16 -9.91 -28.66 51.81
C LYS A 16 -9.18 -27.37 51.42
N LYS A 17 -10.04 -26.41 51.07
CA LYS A 17 -9.86 -24.95 51.06
C LYS A 17 -9.28 -24.46 52.39
N SER A 18 -8.41 -23.45 52.34
CA SER A 18 -8.13 -22.58 53.47
C SER A 18 -7.91 -21.15 53.01
N LEU A 19 -8.62 -20.25 53.68
CA LEU A 19 -8.66 -18.80 53.56
C LEU A 19 -7.74 -18.25 54.66
N ALA A 20 -6.84 -17.31 54.35
CA ALA A 20 -6.03 -16.63 55.35
C ALA A 20 -6.20 -15.11 55.23
N LEU A 21 -6.91 -14.53 56.20
CA LEU A 21 -6.91 -13.11 56.53
C LEU A 21 -5.55 -12.74 57.13
N LEU A 22 -4.95 -11.65 56.66
CA LEU A 22 -3.82 -11.00 57.34
C LEU A 22 -4.33 -9.71 58.00
N THR A 23 -4.55 -9.77 59.32
CA THR A 23 -4.74 -8.59 60.17
C THR A 23 -3.38 -8.16 60.73
N LEU A 24 -2.98 -6.91 60.52
CA LEU A 24 -1.84 -6.32 61.21
C LEU A 24 -2.32 -5.13 62.04
N SER A 25 -2.18 -5.26 63.36
CA SER A 25 -2.55 -4.26 64.35
C SER A 25 -1.30 -3.71 65.05
N THR A 26 -1.41 -2.46 65.50
CA THR A 26 -0.67 -1.78 66.61
C THR A 26 0.81 -1.44 66.39
N ALA A 27 1.36 -0.32 66.86
CA ALA A 27 0.90 0.89 67.58
C ALA A 27 2.10 1.86 67.70
N LEU A 28 1.89 3.16 67.96
CA LEU A 28 2.30 3.84 69.21
C LEU A 28 1.99 5.35 69.18
N MET A 29 1.65 5.84 70.36
CA MET A 29 1.09 7.15 70.71
C MET A 29 2.19 8.15 71.14
N ALA A 30 1.90 9.46 71.06
CA ALA A 30 2.37 10.43 72.06
C ALA A 30 1.48 11.71 72.11
N THR A 31 0.70 11.83 73.20
CA THR A 31 0.45 13.00 74.09
C THR A 31 0.32 14.42 73.49
N GLY A 32 -0.66 15.28 73.79
CA GLY A 32 -1.74 15.32 74.79
C GLY A 32 -2.27 16.76 74.97
N ALA A 33 -3.47 16.88 75.57
CA ALA A 33 -4.19 18.09 76.08
C ALA A 33 -4.77 19.08 75.03
N ALA A 34 -6.00 19.61 75.10
CA ALA A 34 -7.02 19.66 76.15
C ALA A 34 -8.40 20.12 75.57
N HIS A 35 -9.48 19.51 76.10
CA HIS A 35 -10.80 20.08 76.48
C HIS A 35 -11.59 20.99 75.50
N ALA A 36 -12.75 20.53 75.02
CA ALA A 36 -14.08 20.84 75.58
C ALA A 36 -15.23 20.31 74.71
N SER A 37 -16.28 19.90 75.40
CA SER A 37 -17.54 19.26 74.97
C SER A 37 -18.40 20.08 74.01
N THR A 38 -19.18 19.42 73.16
CA THR A 38 -20.62 19.16 73.35
C THR A 38 -21.16 18.39 72.15
N GLY A 39 -22.02 17.40 72.43
CA GLY A 39 -22.43 16.41 71.46
C GLY A 39 -23.50 16.88 70.48
N SER A 40 -23.51 16.25 69.32
CA SER A 40 -24.69 16.04 68.48
C SER A 40 -24.34 15.00 67.41
N THR A 41 -25.11 13.91 67.41
CA THR A 41 -25.46 12.97 66.32
C THR A 41 -24.62 12.92 65.03
N PRO A 42 -24.28 11.72 64.50
CA PRO A 42 -23.66 11.58 63.18
C PRO A 42 -24.61 12.07 62.09
N GLN A 43 -24.30 13.22 61.50
CA GLN A 43 -24.86 13.68 60.24
C GLN A 43 -24.16 12.92 59.09
N PRO A 44 -24.86 12.54 58.01
CA PRO A 44 -24.30 11.68 56.97
C PRO A 44 -23.07 12.35 56.37
N THR A 45 -21.95 11.63 56.36
CA THR A 45 -20.79 12.01 55.56
C THR A 45 -21.29 12.13 54.12
N ALA A 46 -21.32 13.36 53.62
CA ALA A 46 -21.56 13.65 52.23
C ALA A 46 -20.70 12.69 51.41
N ALA A 47 -21.35 11.92 50.53
CA ALA A 47 -20.65 11.23 49.48
C ALA A 47 -19.87 12.30 48.73
N VAL A 48 -18.54 12.26 48.86
CA VAL A 48 -17.66 13.02 47.98
C VAL A 48 -17.85 12.41 46.61
N SER A 49 -18.73 13.02 45.82
CA SER A 49 -18.80 12.84 44.39
C SER A 49 -17.44 13.19 43.82
N VAL A 50 -16.68 12.18 43.38
CA VAL A 50 -15.52 12.39 42.53
C VAL A 50 -16.05 13.04 41.25
N PRO A 51 -15.55 14.22 40.84
CA PRO A 51 -15.91 14.75 39.54
C PRO A 51 -15.29 13.82 38.50
N GLU A 52 -16.15 13.07 37.81
CA GLU A 52 -15.83 12.43 36.55
C GLU A 52 -15.57 13.54 35.54
N ALA A 53 -14.32 14.02 35.55
CA ALA A 53 -13.78 14.80 34.46
C ALA A 53 -13.73 13.86 33.25
N ALA A 54 -14.82 13.82 32.50
CA ALA A 54 -14.92 13.10 31.25
C ALA A 54 -13.73 13.51 30.37
N ALA A 55 -12.76 12.60 30.23
CA ALA A 55 -11.69 12.77 29.27
C ALA A 55 -12.33 13.01 27.90
N ALA A 56 -11.81 13.98 27.13
CA ALA A 56 -12.37 14.28 25.82
C ALA A 56 -12.43 12.99 24.97
N PRO A 57 -13.55 12.72 24.29
CA PRO A 57 -13.69 11.50 23.51
C PRO A 57 -12.71 11.53 22.33
N PHE A 58 -12.09 10.39 22.02
CA PHE A 58 -11.29 10.23 20.80
C PHE A 58 -12.22 9.95 19.62
N LEU A 59 -12.19 10.81 18.60
CA LEU A 59 -12.89 10.55 17.35
C LEU A 59 -12.23 9.39 16.61
N ILE A 60 -13.02 8.53 15.97
CA ILE A 60 -12.48 7.41 15.21
C ILE A 60 -12.87 7.59 13.75
N LYS A 61 -11.87 7.65 12.88
CA LYS A 61 -12.05 7.80 11.43
C LYS A 61 -11.57 6.53 10.74
N ILE A 62 -12.45 5.91 9.96
CA ILE A 62 -12.15 4.72 9.16
C ILE A 62 -12.53 5.05 7.72
N ASN A 63 -11.58 4.98 6.79
CA ASN A 63 -11.78 5.33 5.36
C ASN A 63 -12.30 6.77 5.17
N GLY A 64 -11.86 7.71 6.01
CA GLY A 64 -12.35 9.09 5.99
C GLY A 64 -13.75 9.31 6.60
N GLU A 65 -14.48 8.24 6.95
CA GLU A 65 -15.78 8.30 7.61
C GLU A 65 -15.60 8.28 9.14
N THR A 66 -16.30 9.16 9.85
CA THR A 66 -16.25 9.21 11.32
C THR A 66 -17.26 8.22 11.90
N LEU A 67 -16.81 7.33 12.78
CA LEU A 67 -17.71 6.44 13.53
C LEU A 67 -18.57 7.23 14.51
N VAL A 68 -19.79 6.74 14.73
CA VAL A 68 -20.70 7.27 15.77
C VAL A 68 -20.13 7.04 17.16
N GLU A 69 -19.45 5.90 17.36
CA GLU A 69 -18.81 5.56 18.62
C GLU A 69 -17.44 6.22 18.73
N THR A 70 -17.11 6.69 19.93
CA THR A 70 -15.83 7.34 20.23
C THR A 70 -14.95 6.45 21.09
N GLY A 71 -13.64 6.60 20.94
CA GLY A 71 -12.68 6.06 21.89
C GLY A 71 -12.57 6.92 23.15
N TYR A 72 -11.80 6.44 24.11
CA TYR A 72 -11.43 7.18 25.31
C TYR A 72 -9.97 6.89 25.66
N GLN A 73 -9.35 7.73 26.48
CA GLN A 73 -8.03 7.45 27.02
C GLN A 73 -8.09 7.50 28.54
N VAL A 74 -7.65 6.42 29.18
CA VAL A 74 -7.52 6.39 30.63
C VAL A 74 -6.40 7.35 31.04
N PRO A 75 -6.59 8.22 32.05
CA PRO A 75 -5.51 9.07 32.56
C PRO A 75 -4.26 8.25 32.91
N GLY A 76 -3.12 8.61 32.32
CA GLY A 76 -1.85 7.88 32.50
C GLY A 76 -1.62 6.72 31.51
N SER A 77 -2.58 6.40 30.63
CA SER A 77 -2.37 5.46 29.52
C SER A 77 -1.51 6.10 28.42
N SER A 78 -0.64 5.31 27.78
CA SER A 78 0.19 5.74 26.65
C SER A 78 -0.57 5.87 25.33
N GLU A 79 -1.73 5.23 25.20
CA GLU A 79 -2.53 5.26 23.98
C GLU A 79 -4.05 5.23 24.26
N PRO A 80 -4.89 5.71 23.32
CA PRO A 80 -6.33 5.64 23.46
C PRO A 80 -6.87 4.21 23.23
N MET A 81 -8.00 3.94 23.86
CA MET A 81 -8.83 2.76 23.72
C MET A 81 -9.94 3.03 22.70
N ILE A 82 -10.18 2.09 21.79
CA ILE A 82 -11.18 2.18 20.72
C ILE A 82 -12.20 1.03 20.80
N PRO A 83 -13.47 1.23 20.43
CA PRO A 83 -14.50 0.20 20.44
C PRO A 83 -14.17 -0.88 19.41
N LEU A 84 -13.99 -2.10 19.88
CA LEU A 84 -13.55 -3.24 19.06
C LEU A 84 -14.57 -3.57 17.97
N ARG A 85 -15.85 -3.66 18.32
CA ARG A 85 -16.90 -4.15 17.42
C ARG A 85 -17.08 -3.24 16.20
N SER A 86 -17.42 -1.97 16.44
CA SER A 86 -17.68 -1.00 15.38
C SER A 86 -16.46 -0.77 14.50
N THR A 87 -15.26 -0.77 15.09
CA THR A 87 -14.00 -0.70 14.34
C THR A 87 -13.84 -1.93 13.44
N ALA A 88 -13.93 -3.14 14.00
CA ALA A 88 -13.69 -4.38 13.28
C ALA A 88 -14.75 -4.67 12.19
N GLU A 89 -16.03 -4.42 12.46
CA GLU A 89 -17.12 -4.57 11.49
C GLU A 89 -16.92 -3.62 10.29
N LYS A 90 -16.56 -2.36 10.55
CA LYS A 90 -16.27 -1.39 9.48
C LYS A 90 -15.04 -1.79 8.65
N LEU A 91 -14.07 -2.46 9.27
CA LEU A 91 -12.92 -3.06 8.59
C LEU A 91 -13.25 -4.39 7.89
N GLY A 92 -14.49 -4.88 7.96
CA GLY A 92 -14.95 -6.09 7.28
C GLY A 92 -14.61 -7.40 7.99
N TYR A 93 -14.41 -7.38 9.31
CA TYR A 93 -14.27 -8.60 10.12
C TYR A 93 -15.64 -9.14 10.53
N ALA A 94 -15.75 -10.47 10.59
CA ALA A 94 -16.81 -11.15 11.32
C ALA A 94 -16.40 -11.30 12.79
N LEU A 95 -17.35 -11.12 13.71
CA LEU A 95 -17.11 -11.21 15.15
C LEU A 95 -18.04 -12.24 15.80
N GLU A 96 -17.49 -13.02 16.73
CA GLU A 96 -18.24 -13.98 17.54
C GLU A 96 -17.93 -13.75 19.02
N TRP A 97 -18.94 -13.41 19.82
CA TRP A 97 -18.81 -13.25 21.27
C TRP A 97 -18.96 -14.59 21.99
N LYS A 98 -18.01 -14.89 22.88
CA LYS A 98 -18.00 -16.08 23.74
C LYS A 98 -18.18 -15.66 25.20
N GLN A 99 -19.40 -15.85 25.71
CA GLN A 99 -19.77 -15.42 27.05
C GLN A 99 -19.03 -16.18 28.16
N GLU A 100 -18.77 -17.47 27.97
CA GLU A 100 -18.09 -18.32 28.96
C GLU A 100 -16.67 -17.85 29.29
N THR A 101 -15.96 -17.34 28.27
CA THR A 101 -14.56 -16.92 28.34
C THR A 101 -14.40 -15.41 28.29
N LEU A 102 -15.51 -14.64 28.25
CA LEU A 102 -15.53 -13.19 28.08
C LEU A 102 -14.62 -12.71 26.94
N SER A 103 -14.74 -13.37 25.78
CA SER A 103 -13.85 -13.14 24.64
C SER A 103 -14.59 -12.92 23.33
N VAL A 104 -13.92 -12.28 22.38
CA VAL A 104 -14.39 -12.08 21.01
C VAL A 104 -13.43 -12.74 20.05
N ASP A 105 -13.95 -13.60 19.18
CA ASP A 105 -13.21 -14.10 18.03
C ASP A 105 -13.47 -13.18 16.83
N LEU A 106 -12.40 -12.80 16.12
CA LEU A 106 -12.44 -11.96 14.92
C LEU A 106 -11.88 -12.75 13.74
N GLN A 107 -12.57 -12.70 12.60
CA GLN A 107 -12.16 -13.39 11.39
C GLN A 107 -12.34 -12.53 10.14
N LYS A 108 -11.32 -12.48 9.28
CA LYS A 108 -11.37 -11.89 7.93
C LYS A 108 -10.41 -12.62 7.00
N GLY A 109 -10.94 -13.31 5.98
CA GLY A 109 -10.13 -14.15 5.09
C GLY A 109 -9.35 -15.20 5.89
N ASN A 110 -8.02 -15.17 5.79
CA ASN A 110 -7.12 -16.09 6.49
C ASN A 110 -6.66 -15.58 7.88
N LEU A 111 -7.04 -14.35 8.26
CA LEU A 111 -6.69 -13.78 9.54
C LEU A 111 -7.76 -14.13 10.59
N PHE A 112 -7.32 -14.72 11.69
CA PHE A 112 -8.13 -15.07 12.86
C PHE A 112 -7.41 -14.64 14.14
N THR A 113 -8.12 -14.01 15.07
CA THR A 113 -7.59 -13.65 16.39
C THR A 113 -8.68 -13.67 17.45
N THR A 114 -8.30 -13.90 18.71
CA THR A 114 -9.21 -13.89 19.87
C THR A 114 -8.77 -12.79 20.83
N VAL A 115 -9.72 -11.94 21.23
CA VAL A 115 -9.52 -10.86 22.20
C VAL A 115 -10.25 -11.22 23.48
N LYS A 116 -9.54 -11.31 24.60
CA LYS A 116 -10.11 -11.61 25.91
C LYS A 116 -10.21 -10.37 26.78
N THR A 117 -11.34 -10.21 27.47
CA THR A 117 -11.55 -9.08 28.37
C THR A 117 -10.59 -9.16 29.56
N GLY A 118 -9.88 -8.07 29.85
CA GLY A 118 -8.99 -7.95 31.01
C GLY A 118 -7.61 -8.60 30.88
N GLU A 119 -7.32 -9.28 29.76
CA GLU A 119 -6.01 -9.90 29.50
C GLU A 119 -5.23 -9.09 28.45
N ASP A 120 -4.10 -8.48 28.83
CA ASP A 120 -3.15 -7.86 27.90
C ASP A 120 -2.35 -8.95 27.17
N GLN A 121 -3.05 -9.76 26.38
CA GLN A 121 -2.47 -10.87 25.64
C GLN A 121 -3.19 -11.04 24.31
N TYR A 122 -2.45 -10.86 23.23
CA TYR A 122 -2.97 -10.86 21.86
C TYR A 122 -2.19 -11.84 20.98
N VAL A 123 -2.85 -12.40 19.98
CA VAL A 123 -2.24 -13.35 19.04
C VAL A 123 -1.82 -12.63 17.77
N ILE A 124 -0.51 -12.61 17.48
CA ILE A 124 0.08 -12.08 16.24
C ILE A 124 0.97 -13.18 15.64
N ASN A 125 0.76 -13.55 14.38
CA ASN A 125 1.57 -14.59 13.70
C ASN A 125 1.70 -15.90 14.49
N ARG A 126 0.63 -16.33 15.17
CA ARG A 126 0.58 -17.51 16.07
C ARG A 126 1.44 -17.41 17.34
N MET A 127 1.93 -16.22 17.69
CA MET A 127 2.63 -15.93 18.94
C MET A 127 1.80 -15.02 19.83
N TYR A 128 1.96 -15.17 21.14
CA TYR A 128 1.37 -14.24 22.11
C TYR A 128 2.23 -12.98 22.27
N THR A 129 1.58 -11.83 22.32
CA THR A 129 2.20 -10.52 22.58
C THR A 129 1.38 -9.69 23.55
N THR A 130 2.00 -8.68 24.14
CA THR A 130 1.33 -7.65 24.95
C THR A 130 1.30 -6.35 24.16
N LEU A 131 0.25 -5.55 24.32
CA LEU A 131 0.14 -4.21 23.73
C LEU A 131 0.36 -3.11 24.79
N GLY A 132 0.44 -3.47 26.07
CA GLY A 132 0.64 -2.53 27.18
C GLY A 132 -0.67 -2.05 27.80
N ALA A 133 -1.81 -2.45 27.23
CA ALA A 133 -3.14 -2.22 27.78
C ALA A 133 -4.06 -3.41 27.47
N ALA A 134 -4.76 -3.88 28.49
CA ALA A 134 -5.73 -4.97 28.36
C ALA A 134 -7.05 -4.49 27.76
N PRO A 135 -7.78 -5.34 27.02
CA PRO A 135 -9.13 -5.01 26.56
C PRO A 135 -10.06 -4.74 27.74
N ALA A 136 -10.85 -3.66 27.67
CA ALA A 136 -11.70 -3.21 28.76
C ALA A 136 -13.18 -3.22 28.33
N LEU A 137 -14.03 -3.79 29.17
CA LEU A 137 -15.48 -3.76 28.98
C LEU A 137 -16.05 -2.53 29.69
N VAL A 138 -16.49 -1.53 28.92
CA VAL A 138 -17.06 -0.27 29.42
C VAL A 138 -18.41 -0.06 28.74
N ASP A 139 -19.45 0.21 29.53
CA ASP A 139 -20.83 0.37 29.03
C ASP A 139 -21.29 -0.74 28.08
N ASN A 140 -20.95 -1.99 28.44
CA ASN A 140 -21.25 -3.19 27.65
C ASN A 140 -20.61 -3.20 26.24
N LYS A 141 -19.55 -2.41 26.03
CA LYS A 141 -18.74 -2.39 24.81
C LYS A 141 -17.30 -2.77 25.15
N LEU A 142 -16.73 -3.66 24.37
CA LEU A 142 -15.34 -4.05 24.53
C LEU A 142 -14.46 -3.06 23.77
N TYR A 143 -13.53 -2.43 24.49
CA TYR A 143 -12.54 -1.54 23.93
C TYR A 143 -11.17 -2.20 23.93
N VAL A 144 -10.37 -1.89 22.91
CA VAL A 144 -9.00 -2.37 22.74
C VAL A 144 -8.06 -1.18 22.52
N PRO A 145 -6.76 -1.32 22.80
CA PRO A 145 -5.80 -0.26 22.53
C PRO A 145 -5.74 0.06 21.03
N ALA A 146 -5.50 1.32 20.64
CA ALA A 146 -5.43 1.70 19.23
C ALA A 146 -4.36 0.90 18.45
N SER A 147 -3.24 0.55 19.09
CA SER A 147 -2.21 -0.32 18.54
C SER A 147 -2.70 -1.73 18.15
N PHE A 148 -3.85 -2.19 18.65
CA PHE A 148 -4.46 -3.45 18.24
C PHE A 148 -4.71 -3.49 16.73
N VAL A 149 -5.14 -2.36 16.15
CA VAL A 149 -5.46 -2.27 14.72
C VAL A 149 -4.21 -2.47 13.87
N SER A 150 -3.10 -1.82 14.22
CA SER A 150 -1.85 -1.93 13.46
C SER A 150 -1.08 -3.21 13.74
N LYS A 151 -1.04 -3.67 14.99
CA LYS A 151 -0.24 -4.84 15.36
C LYS A 151 -0.96 -6.17 15.15
N VAL A 152 -2.26 -6.24 15.43
CA VAL A 152 -3.03 -7.49 15.38
C VAL A 152 -3.86 -7.59 14.11
N LEU A 153 -4.51 -6.50 13.70
CA LEU A 153 -5.32 -6.48 12.47
C LEU A 153 -4.50 -6.13 11.22
N HIS A 154 -3.20 -5.85 11.36
CA HIS A 154 -2.29 -5.46 10.28
C HIS A 154 -2.84 -4.29 9.42
N THR A 155 -3.55 -3.36 10.05
CA THR A 155 -4.17 -2.22 9.39
C THR A 155 -3.55 -0.92 9.92
N GLU A 156 -3.16 0.01 9.04
CA GLU A 156 -2.55 1.26 9.53
C GLU A 156 -3.52 2.04 10.42
N ALA A 157 -3.01 2.44 11.58
CA ALA A 157 -3.72 3.25 12.55
C ALA A 157 -2.75 4.26 13.14
N SER A 158 -3.15 5.53 13.17
CA SER A 158 -2.38 6.63 13.75
C SER A 158 -3.24 7.47 14.68
N VAL A 159 -2.64 7.95 15.77
CA VAL A 159 -3.29 8.89 16.68
C VAL A 159 -2.87 10.30 16.26
N GLN A 160 -3.84 11.12 15.85
CA GLN A 160 -3.66 12.50 15.39
C GLN A 160 -4.46 13.43 16.29
N GLY A 161 -3.77 14.04 17.27
CA GLY A 161 -4.45 14.84 18.30
C GLY A 161 -5.49 14.00 19.04
N GLN A 162 -6.76 14.43 19.03
CA GLN A 162 -7.90 13.76 19.66
C GLN A 162 -8.65 12.82 18.70
N ALA A 163 -7.96 12.25 17.71
CA ALA A 163 -8.55 11.33 16.74
C ALA A 163 -7.66 10.11 16.47
N VAL A 164 -8.27 8.94 16.32
CA VAL A 164 -7.64 7.73 15.80
C VAL A 164 -8.05 7.59 14.34
N VAL A 165 -7.08 7.66 13.43
CA VAL A 165 -7.29 7.54 11.98
C VAL A 165 -6.80 6.17 11.53
N ILE A 166 -7.72 5.39 10.98
CA ILE A 166 -7.50 4.01 10.53
C ILE A 166 -7.67 3.95 9.00
N THR A 167 -6.65 3.44 8.33
CA THR A 167 -6.60 3.28 6.88
C THR A 167 -6.29 1.82 6.55
N PRO A 168 -7.27 1.04 6.04
CA PRO A 168 -7.07 -0.32 5.56
C PRO A 168 -5.95 -0.40 4.52
N GLU A 169 -5.18 -1.48 4.60
CA GLU A 169 -4.06 -1.80 3.71
C GLU A 169 -4.47 -1.95 2.23
N ALA A 170 -5.78 -1.94 1.91
CA ALA A 170 -6.29 -1.88 0.54
C ALA A 170 -6.00 -0.54 -0.17
N GLU A 171 -5.62 0.52 0.56
CA GLU A 171 -5.27 1.83 -0.04
C GLU A 171 -3.85 2.31 0.30
N VAL A 172 -3.06 1.51 1.02
CA VAL A 172 -1.62 1.77 1.24
C VAL A 172 -0.76 0.75 0.49
N GLN A 173 -1.16 0.36 -0.72
CA GLN A 173 -0.12 0.14 -1.70
C GLN A 173 0.46 1.53 -1.95
N LYS A 174 1.74 1.76 -1.61
CA LYS A 174 2.44 2.95 -2.10
C LYS A 174 2.33 2.90 -3.61
N ASN A 175 1.38 3.62 -4.16
CA ASN A 175 1.28 3.81 -5.58
C ASN A 175 2.47 4.69 -5.96
N VAL A 176 3.17 4.26 -6.99
CA VAL A 176 4.24 5.03 -7.59
C VAL A 176 3.77 5.49 -8.94
N VAL A 177 4.21 6.68 -9.30
CA VAL A 177 3.94 7.27 -10.59
C VAL A 177 5.22 7.12 -11.41
N THR A 178 5.10 6.45 -12.55
CA THR A 178 6.21 6.21 -13.47
C THR A 178 5.88 6.81 -14.82
N THR A 179 6.78 7.67 -15.33
CA THR A 179 6.68 8.22 -16.68
C THR A 179 7.56 7.43 -17.63
N GLY A 180 7.06 7.10 -18.81
CA GLY A 180 7.85 6.39 -19.81
C GLY A 180 7.26 6.46 -21.21
N VAL A 181 8.10 6.20 -22.20
CA VAL A 181 7.66 6.02 -23.58
C VAL A 181 7.18 4.60 -23.79
N VAL A 182 6.01 4.43 -24.41
CA VAL A 182 5.42 3.15 -24.80
C VAL A 182 6.24 2.53 -25.93
N THR A 183 6.70 1.31 -25.71
CA THR A 183 7.57 0.55 -26.63
C THR A 183 6.94 -0.74 -27.12
N ALA A 184 5.85 -1.18 -26.49
CA ALA A 184 5.00 -2.26 -27.00
C ALA A 184 3.57 -2.05 -26.51
N VAL A 185 2.61 -2.36 -27.37
CA VAL A 185 1.18 -2.44 -27.04
C VAL A 185 0.73 -3.84 -27.37
N THR A 186 0.32 -4.61 -26.37
CA THR A 186 -0.16 -5.98 -26.55
C THR A 186 -1.67 -6.01 -26.36
N TYR A 187 -2.36 -6.52 -27.38
CA TYR A 187 -3.79 -6.82 -27.34
C TYR A 187 -4.01 -8.26 -27.77
N LYS A 188 -4.31 -9.14 -26.80
CA LYS A 188 -4.77 -10.51 -27.03
C LYS A 188 -6.11 -10.68 -26.33
N GLU A 189 -6.98 -11.55 -26.81
CA GLU A 189 -8.42 -11.68 -26.47
C GLU A 189 -8.79 -11.34 -25.01
N ASN A 190 -7.99 -11.79 -24.03
CA ASN A 190 -8.25 -11.53 -22.61
C ASN A 190 -7.10 -10.85 -21.85
N HIS A 191 -6.13 -10.26 -22.55
CA HIS A 191 -4.94 -9.66 -21.94
C HIS A 191 -4.49 -8.41 -22.69
N ARG A 192 -4.50 -7.28 -21.99
CA ARG A 192 -4.06 -5.98 -22.49
C ARG A 192 -2.87 -5.52 -21.66
N SER A 193 -1.79 -5.15 -22.31
CA SER A 193 -0.62 -4.62 -21.61
C SER A 193 0.16 -3.62 -22.44
N LEU A 194 0.87 -2.73 -21.75
CA LEU A 194 1.84 -1.81 -22.32
C LEU A 194 3.23 -2.14 -21.79
N GLN A 195 4.25 -2.01 -22.63
CA GLN A 195 5.62 -1.95 -22.16
C GLN A 195 6.13 -0.51 -22.24
N ILE A 196 6.79 -0.05 -21.18
CA ILE A 196 7.42 1.28 -21.12
C ILE A 196 8.88 1.18 -20.68
N GLN A 197 9.65 2.25 -20.93
CA GLN A 197 11.04 2.41 -20.48
C GLN A 197 12.02 1.31 -20.94
N GLY A 198 11.80 0.69 -22.09
CA GLY A 198 12.71 -0.30 -22.64
C GLY A 198 12.02 -1.26 -23.59
N THR A 199 12.78 -2.20 -24.17
CA THR A 199 12.26 -3.21 -25.11
C THR A 199 12.67 -4.61 -24.68
N GLY A 200 11.92 -5.62 -25.12
CA GLY A 200 12.23 -7.02 -24.82
C GLY A 200 12.25 -7.29 -23.32
N THR A 201 13.40 -7.72 -22.79
CA THR A 201 13.60 -7.98 -21.36
C THR A 201 13.82 -6.73 -20.52
N ASN A 202 14.06 -5.58 -21.16
CA ASN A 202 14.26 -4.30 -20.50
C ASN A 202 12.95 -3.51 -20.40
N GLY A 203 12.88 -2.61 -19.42
CA GLY A 203 11.69 -1.81 -19.15
C GLY A 203 10.66 -2.54 -18.29
N THR A 204 9.43 -2.05 -18.31
CA THR A 204 8.36 -2.50 -17.40
C THR A 204 7.10 -2.83 -18.19
N VAL A 205 6.48 -3.97 -17.90
CA VAL A 205 5.17 -4.33 -18.46
C VAL A 205 4.06 -3.98 -17.49
N LEU A 206 3.07 -3.26 -18.00
CA LEU A 206 1.92 -2.75 -17.28
C LEU A 206 0.67 -3.45 -17.78
N HIS A 207 0.04 -4.23 -16.91
CA HIS A 207 -1.22 -4.92 -17.18
C HIS A 207 -2.40 -3.96 -17.01
N ILE A 208 -3.28 -3.95 -18.00
CA ILE A 208 -4.44 -3.05 -18.04
C ILE A 208 -5.70 -3.89 -17.89
N SER A 209 -6.47 -3.59 -16.84
CA SER A 209 -7.77 -4.22 -16.56
C SER A 209 -8.92 -3.29 -16.97
N GLU A 210 -10.15 -3.72 -16.75
CA GLU A 210 -11.34 -2.88 -16.96
C GLU A 210 -11.44 -1.72 -15.95
N GLU A 211 -10.74 -1.84 -14.83
CA GLU A 211 -10.71 -0.82 -13.77
C GLU A 211 -9.64 0.25 -14.03
N THR A 212 -8.70 0.00 -14.94
CA THR A 212 -7.65 0.96 -15.29
C THR A 212 -8.26 2.20 -15.96
N VAL A 213 -7.99 3.37 -15.40
CA VAL A 213 -8.41 4.65 -15.98
C VAL A 213 -7.44 5.06 -17.08
N LEU A 214 -7.95 5.28 -18.29
CA LEU A 214 -7.17 5.78 -19.44
C LEU A 214 -7.63 7.19 -19.78
N GLU A 215 -6.71 8.16 -19.73
CA GLU A 215 -7.03 9.56 -19.99
C GLU A 215 -5.87 10.31 -20.65
N LYS A 216 -6.18 11.47 -21.21
CA LYS A 216 -5.19 12.46 -21.63
C LYS A 216 -4.85 13.40 -20.48
N LYS A 217 -3.77 14.16 -20.63
CA LYS A 217 -3.38 15.25 -19.73
C LYS A 217 -4.49 16.30 -19.46
N ASP A 218 -5.44 16.47 -20.38
CA ASP A 218 -6.59 17.37 -20.25
C ASP A 218 -7.80 16.72 -19.54
N GLY A 219 -7.70 15.46 -19.13
CA GLY A 219 -8.78 14.68 -18.50
C GLY A 219 -9.74 14.02 -19.49
N ALA A 220 -9.52 14.14 -20.80
CA ALA A 220 -10.34 13.44 -21.79
C ALA A 220 -10.12 11.93 -21.71
N LYS A 221 -11.21 11.16 -21.56
CA LYS A 221 -11.15 9.69 -21.52
C LYS A 221 -10.65 9.11 -22.84
N LEU A 222 -9.81 8.09 -22.74
CA LEU A 222 -9.27 7.35 -23.88
C LEU A 222 -9.74 5.89 -23.87
N GLY A 223 -9.84 5.31 -25.06
CA GLY A 223 -9.93 3.87 -25.21
C GLY A 223 -8.55 3.24 -25.29
N PHE A 224 -8.45 1.94 -25.02
CA PHE A 224 -7.19 1.21 -25.22
C PHE A 224 -6.69 1.28 -26.68
N SER A 225 -7.61 1.34 -27.65
CA SER A 225 -7.29 1.50 -29.07
C SER A 225 -6.65 2.85 -29.42
N ASP A 226 -6.78 3.86 -28.55
CA ASP A 226 -6.08 5.13 -28.74
C ASP A 226 -4.60 5.03 -28.36
N LEU A 227 -4.19 3.98 -27.63
CA LEU A 227 -2.82 3.79 -27.20
C LEU A 227 -1.99 3.19 -28.33
N HIS A 228 -0.86 3.82 -28.63
CA HIS A 228 0.07 3.34 -29.64
C HIS A 228 1.51 3.50 -29.18
N ILE A 229 2.41 2.80 -29.86
CA ILE A 229 3.84 2.89 -29.63
C ILE A 229 4.33 4.33 -29.83
N GLY A 230 5.36 4.72 -29.07
CA GLY A 230 5.92 6.06 -29.06
C GLY A 230 5.19 7.07 -28.18
N MET A 231 4.00 6.75 -27.66
CA MET A 231 3.32 7.63 -26.70
C MET A 231 4.15 7.79 -25.42
N THR A 232 4.26 9.01 -24.91
CA THR A 232 4.74 9.28 -23.57
C THR A 232 3.55 9.19 -22.61
N VAL A 233 3.65 8.30 -21.63
CA VAL A 233 2.60 8.06 -20.64
C VAL A 233 3.14 8.22 -19.23
N GLU A 234 2.29 8.75 -18.35
CA GLU A 234 2.46 8.70 -16.91
C GLU A 234 1.53 7.61 -16.36
N VAL A 235 2.06 6.73 -15.52
CA VAL A 235 1.35 5.55 -15.05
C VAL A 235 1.39 5.46 -13.54
N GLU A 236 0.22 5.43 -12.93
CA GLU A 236 0.04 5.09 -11.53
C GLU A 236 -0.07 3.58 -11.38
N HIS A 237 0.83 2.98 -10.59
CA HIS A 237 0.86 1.54 -10.37
C HIS A 237 1.36 1.19 -8.96
N PRO A 238 1.12 -0.04 -8.47
CA PRO A 238 1.70 -0.49 -7.22
C PRO A 238 3.23 -0.43 -7.24
N ASN A 239 3.85 -0.09 -6.12
CA ASN A 239 5.29 -0.29 -5.93
C ASN A 239 5.70 -1.78 -5.91
N ARG A 240 4.73 -2.69 -5.89
CA ARG A 240 4.96 -4.15 -5.97
C ARG A 240 4.96 -4.58 -7.44
N MET A 241 6.02 -5.27 -7.85
CA MET A 241 6.20 -5.78 -9.22
C MET A 241 6.69 -7.23 -9.18
N THR A 242 6.57 -7.96 -10.29
CA THR A 242 7.14 -9.30 -10.43
C THR A 242 8.67 -9.25 -10.49
N LEU A 243 9.33 -10.33 -10.06
CA LEU A 243 10.79 -10.51 -10.17
C LEU A 243 11.22 -11.07 -11.55
N SER A 244 10.37 -10.92 -12.58
CA SER A 244 10.67 -11.37 -13.94
C SER A 244 11.47 -10.33 -14.72
N LEU A 245 11.94 -10.71 -15.91
CA LEU A 245 12.53 -9.81 -16.89
C LEU A 245 11.70 -9.86 -18.19
N PRO A 246 10.96 -8.80 -18.55
CA PRO A 246 10.82 -7.53 -17.82
C PRO A 246 10.00 -7.69 -16.52
N PRO A 247 10.18 -6.82 -15.51
CA PRO A 247 9.28 -6.72 -14.38
C PRO A 247 7.87 -6.31 -14.84
N GLN A 248 6.86 -6.83 -14.14
CA GLN A 248 5.46 -6.62 -14.50
C GLN A 248 4.63 -6.17 -13.30
N THR A 249 3.62 -5.33 -13.54
CA THR A 249 2.67 -4.88 -12.52
C THR A 249 1.34 -4.47 -13.15
N SER A 250 0.34 -4.15 -12.32
CA SER A 250 -0.97 -3.66 -12.80
C SER A 250 -0.96 -2.13 -12.89
N ALA A 251 -1.63 -1.57 -13.88
CA ALA A 251 -1.83 -0.12 -13.99
C ALA A 251 -3.19 0.28 -13.42
N TYR A 252 -3.20 1.27 -12.53
CA TYR A 252 -4.44 1.87 -12.01
C TYR A 252 -4.90 3.04 -12.87
N ARG A 253 -3.95 3.88 -13.31
CA ARG A 253 -4.22 5.03 -14.17
C ARG A 253 -3.10 5.20 -15.18
N ILE A 254 -3.47 5.52 -16.42
CA ILE A 254 -2.55 5.88 -17.49
C ILE A 254 -2.98 7.21 -18.07
N THR A 255 -2.08 8.19 -17.97
CA THR A 255 -2.27 9.53 -18.49
C THR A 255 -1.34 9.74 -19.69
N VAL A 256 -1.90 9.94 -20.87
CA VAL A 256 -1.12 10.26 -22.08
C VAL A 256 -0.68 11.72 -22.05
N LEU A 257 0.63 11.94 -22.13
CA LEU A 257 1.25 13.26 -22.01
C LEU A 257 1.48 13.95 -23.37
N ASP A 258 1.50 13.20 -24.46
CA ASP A 258 1.67 13.78 -25.80
C ASP A 258 0.43 14.55 -26.25
N ALA A 259 0.64 15.69 -26.90
CA ALA A 259 -0.44 16.52 -27.44
C ALA A 259 -1.00 15.96 -28.76
N GLU A 260 -0.15 15.35 -29.58
CA GLU A 260 -0.50 14.88 -30.92
C GLU A 260 -0.80 13.38 -30.93
N LYS A 261 -1.85 12.98 -31.67
CA LYS A 261 -2.17 11.58 -31.91
C LYS A 261 -1.39 11.10 -33.13
N GLY A 262 -0.52 10.11 -32.94
CA GLY A 262 -0.04 9.26 -34.02
C GLY A 262 -1.11 8.26 -34.43
N THR A 263 -1.17 7.89 -35.70
CA THR A 263 -2.04 6.78 -36.15
C THR A 263 -1.19 5.81 -36.94
N ASP A 264 -1.35 4.51 -36.65
CA ASP A 264 -0.60 3.42 -37.30
C ASP A 264 0.93 3.63 -37.27
N LEU A 265 1.45 4.14 -36.14
CA LEU A 265 2.89 4.36 -35.98
C LEU A 265 3.63 3.03 -35.91
N LEU A 266 4.74 2.98 -36.64
CA LEU A 266 5.70 1.89 -36.62
C LEU A 266 6.88 2.31 -35.74
N ALA A 267 7.60 1.33 -35.18
CA ALA A 267 8.83 1.63 -34.46
C ALA A 267 9.90 0.56 -34.66
N THR A 268 11.16 0.98 -34.69
CA THR A 268 12.32 0.09 -34.76
C THR A 268 13.26 0.45 -33.61
N ALA A 269 13.68 -0.54 -32.83
CA ALA A 269 14.68 -0.39 -31.78
C ALA A 269 16.02 -0.92 -32.29
N GLY A 270 17.08 -0.11 -32.20
CA GLY A 270 18.36 -0.47 -32.78
C GLY A 270 19.44 0.56 -32.54
N GLU A 271 20.50 0.43 -33.31
CA GLU A 271 21.68 1.30 -33.24
C GLU A 271 21.79 2.17 -34.49
N ILE A 272 22.13 3.45 -34.29
CA ILE A 272 22.42 4.37 -35.37
C ILE A 272 23.71 3.93 -36.08
N GLN A 273 23.59 3.57 -37.35
CA GLN A 273 24.71 3.18 -38.20
C GLN A 273 25.43 4.38 -38.79
N GLU A 274 24.68 5.43 -39.10
CA GLU A 274 25.17 6.64 -39.75
C GLU A 274 24.21 7.80 -39.46
N VAL A 275 24.76 9.01 -39.34
CA VAL A 275 24.01 10.27 -39.27
C VAL A 275 24.41 11.09 -40.49
N ARG A 276 23.42 11.47 -41.29
CA ARG A 276 23.59 12.26 -42.52
C ARG A 276 22.99 13.63 -42.30
N SER A 277 23.80 14.68 -42.41
CA SER A 277 23.33 16.06 -42.38
C SER A 277 22.46 16.35 -43.60
N GLY A 278 21.34 17.04 -43.40
CA GLY A 278 20.53 17.60 -44.48
C GLY A 278 20.96 19.04 -44.82
N ASP A 279 20.09 19.75 -45.54
CA ASP A 279 20.36 21.10 -46.04
C ASP A 279 20.38 22.17 -44.93
N SER A 280 19.82 21.87 -43.76
CA SER A 280 19.79 22.73 -42.57
C SER A 280 20.36 22.01 -41.36
N LYS A 281 20.83 22.76 -40.34
CA LYS A 281 21.38 22.18 -39.10
C LYS A 281 20.37 21.30 -38.34
N ASP A 282 19.09 21.57 -38.51
CA ASP A 282 17.99 20.90 -37.80
C ASP A 282 17.27 19.83 -38.63
N ASP A 283 17.63 19.68 -39.91
CA ASP A 283 17.16 18.61 -40.78
C ASP A 283 18.32 17.64 -41.01
N PHE A 284 18.21 16.44 -40.49
CA PHE A 284 19.18 15.38 -40.70
C PHE A 284 18.46 14.05 -40.86
N SER A 285 19.20 13.02 -41.25
CA SER A 285 18.66 11.67 -41.26
C SER A 285 19.57 10.71 -40.54
N VAL A 286 18.96 9.73 -39.87
CA VAL A 286 19.67 8.66 -39.18
C VAL A 286 19.39 7.34 -39.88
N VAL A 287 20.44 6.58 -40.14
CA VAL A 287 20.31 5.21 -40.63
C VAL A 287 20.22 4.31 -39.42
N LEU A 288 19.04 3.76 -39.17
CA LEU A 288 18.75 2.93 -38.02
C LEU A 288 18.69 1.46 -38.44
N LYS A 289 19.45 0.61 -37.74
CA LYS A 289 19.41 -0.83 -37.93
C LYS A 289 19.14 -1.54 -36.61
N GLY A 290 18.17 -2.46 -36.62
CA GLY A 290 17.79 -3.21 -35.44
C GLY A 290 16.53 -4.04 -35.63
N THR A 291 15.74 -4.13 -34.57
CA THR A 291 14.56 -4.99 -34.48
C THR A 291 13.30 -4.15 -34.59
N GLY A 292 12.38 -4.58 -35.48
CA GLY A 292 11.06 -3.98 -35.57
C GLY A 292 10.22 -4.29 -34.32
N LEU A 293 9.53 -3.28 -33.80
CA LEU A 293 8.64 -3.40 -32.64
C LEU A 293 7.15 -3.58 -33.03
N THR A 294 6.84 -3.49 -34.32
CA THR A 294 5.50 -3.73 -34.88
C THR A 294 5.61 -4.61 -36.13
N ASP A 295 4.52 -5.25 -36.55
CA ASP A 295 4.53 -6.23 -37.65
C ASP A 295 5.04 -5.68 -38.99
N ARG A 296 4.86 -4.38 -39.22
CA ARG A 296 5.28 -3.69 -40.46
C ARG A 296 6.59 -2.89 -40.30
N SER A 297 7.18 -2.93 -39.11
CA SER A 297 8.44 -2.24 -38.84
C SER A 297 9.57 -2.81 -39.67
N GLN A 298 10.48 -1.93 -40.08
CA GLN A 298 11.65 -2.28 -40.87
C GLN A 298 12.83 -2.61 -39.95
N THR A 299 13.64 -3.60 -40.32
CA THR A 299 14.89 -3.93 -39.62
C THR A 299 16.03 -2.97 -39.94
N GLU A 300 15.93 -2.26 -41.06
CA GLU A 300 16.86 -1.21 -41.48
C GLU A 300 16.07 -0.10 -42.18
N ILE A 301 16.21 1.14 -41.71
CA ILE A 301 15.43 2.29 -42.20
C ILE A 301 16.24 3.59 -42.08
N VAL A 302 16.05 4.48 -43.04
CA VAL A 302 16.52 5.88 -42.93
C VAL A 302 15.40 6.73 -42.39
N LEU A 303 15.60 7.35 -41.24
CA LEU A 303 14.63 8.24 -40.61
C LEU A 303 15.04 9.69 -40.81
N ARG A 304 14.19 10.47 -41.47
CA ARG A 304 14.31 11.92 -41.53
C ARG A 304 13.86 12.51 -40.21
N VAL A 305 14.75 13.25 -39.56
CA VAL A 305 14.52 13.96 -38.30
C VAL A 305 14.55 15.43 -38.63
N GLY A 306 13.41 16.10 -38.47
CA GLY A 306 13.30 17.54 -38.67
C GLY A 306 13.22 18.31 -37.36
N ALA A 307 13.20 19.64 -37.45
CA ALA A 307 13.20 20.54 -36.28
C ALA A 307 12.06 20.27 -35.27
N GLU A 308 10.89 19.85 -35.77
CA GLU A 308 9.70 19.55 -34.95
C GLU A 308 9.71 18.11 -34.39
N THR A 309 10.67 17.27 -34.79
CA THR A 309 10.72 15.88 -34.32
C THR A 309 11.18 15.82 -32.87
N PRO A 310 10.35 15.38 -31.92
CA PRO A 310 10.76 15.25 -30.53
C PRO A 310 11.84 14.18 -30.37
N VAL A 311 12.97 14.58 -29.77
CA VAL A 311 14.01 13.66 -29.29
C VAL A 311 13.91 13.59 -27.76
N VAL A 312 13.60 12.41 -27.24
CA VAL A 312 13.37 12.17 -25.81
C VAL A 312 14.16 10.97 -25.32
N ASN A 313 14.34 10.81 -24.01
CA ASN A 313 14.83 9.57 -23.43
C ASN A 313 13.68 8.57 -23.15
N LEU A 314 14.02 7.38 -22.63
CA LEU A 314 13.04 6.35 -22.25
C LEU A 314 11.98 6.80 -21.23
N LYS A 315 12.25 7.84 -20.44
CA LYS A 315 11.32 8.45 -19.48
C LYS A 315 10.42 9.52 -20.10
N GLY A 316 10.65 9.89 -21.37
CA GLY A 316 9.92 10.94 -22.08
C GLY A 316 10.48 12.36 -21.89
N GLU A 317 11.64 12.51 -21.25
CA GLU A 317 12.31 13.79 -21.05
C GLU A 317 13.06 14.19 -22.33
N LYS A 318 12.99 15.47 -22.72
CA LYS A 318 13.68 15.96 -23.93
C LYS A 318 15.20 15.83 -23.79
N VAL A 319 15.85 15.34 -24.84
CA VAL A 319 17.31 15.23 -24.93
C VAL A 319 17.81 15.96 -26.18
N PRO A 320 19.04 16.52 -26.17
CA PRO A 320 19.54 17.28 -27.31
C PRO A 320 19.80 16.34 -28.48
N ALA A 321 19.45 16.77 -29.70
CA ALA A 321 19.68 15.98 -30.92
C ALA A 321 21.16 15.64 -31.15
N SER A 322 22.10 16.36 -30.52
CA SER A 322 23.53 16.05 -30.52
C SER A 322 23.88 14.69 -29.91
N THR A 323 22.99 14.05 -29.13
CA THR A 323 23.20 12.68 -28.64
C THR A 323 23.01 11.62 -29.73
N LEU A 324 22.41 11.98 -30.86
CA LEU A 324 22.20 11.10 -31.99
C LEU A 324 23.48 11.05 -32.81
N VAL A 325 24.37 10.15 -32.41
CA VAL A 325 25.62 9.85 -33.11
C VAL A 325 25.63 8.38 -33.52
N LYS A 326 26.57 8.02 -34.40
CA LYS A 326 26.80 6.62 -34.73
C LYS A 326 27.12 5.84 -33.44
N GLY A 327 26.46 4.70 -33.24
CA GLY A 327 26.60 3.89 -32.03
C GLY A 327 25.50 4.11 -31.00
N THR A 328 24.74 5.20 -31.08
CA THR A 328 23.66 5.46 -30.12
C THR A 328 22.52 4.46 -30.32
N LYS A 329 22.08 3.84 -29.22
CA LYS A 329 20.86 3.00 -29.20
C LYS A 329 19.63 3.88 -29.12
N ILE A 330 18.70 3.67 -30.04
CA ILE A 330 17.46 4.43 -30.12
C ILE A 330 16.28 3.54 -30.46
N ILE A 331 15.08 4.05 -30.16
CA ILE A 331 13.82 3.60 -30.73
C ILE A 331 13.34 4.71 -31.67
N GLY A 332 13.41 4.44 -32.96
CA GLY A 332 12.88 5.33 -33.98
C GLY A 332 11.41 5.03 -34.21
N VAL A 333 10.53 5.98 -33.91
CA VAL A 333 9.08 5.90 -34.15
C VAL A 333 8.75 6.71 -35.40
N TYR A 334 8.01 6.13 -36.34
CA TYR A 334 7.78 6.71 -37.66
C TYR A 334 6.42 6.31 -38.24
N GLY A 335 5.95 7.08 -39.22
CA GLY A 335 4.70 6.78 -39.92
C GLY A 335 4.81 5.60 -40.90
N PRO A 336 3.69 5.02 -41.33
CA PRO A 336 3.68 3.84 -42.21
C PRO A 336 4.03 4.15 -43.67
N VAL A 337 4.06 5.43 -44.05
CA VAL A 337 4.38 5.88 -45.41
C VAL A 337 5.90 6.04 -45.56
N MET A 338 6.48 5.26 -46.47
CA MET A 338 7.92 5.21 -46.73
C MET A 338 8.20 5.16 -48.23
N THR A 339 9.43 5.52 -48.64
CA THR A 339 9.90 5.31 -50.01
C THR A 339 10.11 3.83 -50.33
N LYS A 340 10.08 3.46 -51.61
CA LYS A 340 10.38 2.10 -52.10
C LYS A 340 11.88 1.82 -52.28
N SER A 341 12.75 2.58 -51.62
CA SER A 341 14.22 2.41 -51.69
C SER A 341 14.70 1.30 -50.75
N LEU A 342 15.97 0.92 -50.85
CA LEU A 342 16.61 -0.02 -49.93
C LEU A 342 17.90 0.62 -49.36
N PRO A 343 17.95 0.96 -48.06
CA PRO A 343 16.86 0.93 -47.08
C PRO A 343 15.70 1.90 -47.42
N PRO A 344 14.47 1.63 -46.96
CA PRO A 344 13.34 2.55 -47.07
C PRO A 344 13.61 3.83 -46.28
N ILE A 345 13.02 4.94 -46.73
CA ILE A 345 13.15 6.25 -46.09
C ILE A 345 11.78 6.65 -45.55
N GLY A 346 11.71 6.99 -44.26
CA GLY A 346 10.51 7.47 -43.58
C GLY A 346 10.75 8.77 -42.82
N THR A 347 9.67 9.41 -42.38
CA THR A 347 9.73 10.59 -41.50
C THR A 347 9.58 10.13 -40.05
N ALA A 348 10.52 10.54 -39.20
CA ALA A 348 10.45 10.28 -37.77
C ALA A 348 9.30 11.08 -37.16
N TRP A 349 8.48 10.39 -36.39
CA TRP A 349 7.47 11.02 -35.53
C TRP A 349 8.06 11.32 -34.14
N LYS A 350 8.91 10.44 -33.61
CA LYS A 350 9.64 10.63 -32.36
C LYS A 350 10.90 9.77 -32.35
N ILE A 351 11.97 10.29 -31.77
CA ILE A 351 13.19 9.52 -31.50
C ILE A 351 13.33 9.35 -29.99
N VAL A 352 13.41 8.11 -29.53
CA VAL A 352 13.62 7.78 -28.12
C VAL A 352 15.04 7.27 -27.95
N VAL A 353 15.86 7.98 -27.17
CA VAL A 353 17.24 7.60 -26.89
C VAL A 353 17.26 6.65 -25.71
N ASP A 354 17.85 5.47 -25.93
CA ASP A 354 18.11 4.49 -24.90
C ASP A 354 19.50 4.75 -24.30
N ALA A 355 19.53 5.58 -23.26
CA ALA A 355 20.75 5.91 -22.52
C ALA A 355 21.18 4.81 -21.53
N SER A 356 20.56 3.63 -21.54
CA SER A 356 20.90 2.52 -20.63
C SER A 356 22.21 1.79 -21.01
N ALA A 357 22.93 2.29 -22.00
CA ALA A 357 24.24 1.81 -22.42
C ALA A 357 25.33 2.80 -21.97
N GLU A 358 25.52 2.90 -20.65
CA GLU A 358 26.80 3.30 -20.05
C GLU A 358 27.21 2.24 -19.03
#